data_AF-A0A2T2XH44-F1
#
_entry.id   AF-A0A2T2XH44-F1
#
_cell.length_a   1.000
_cell.length_b   1.000
_cell.length_c   1.000
_cell.angle_alpha   90.00
_cell.angle_beta   90.00
_cell.angle_gamma   90.00
#
_symmetry.space_group_name_H-M   'P 1'
#
loop_
_entity.id
_entity.type
_entity.pdbx_description
1 polymer ?
#
loop_
_entity_poly.entity_id
_entity_poly.type
_entity_poly.pdbx_seq_one_letter_code
_entity_poly.pdbx_strand_id
1 'polypeptide(L)' 'MVVMGAKDPDFPHPEAEVQLIADRLSGRAFIVPNAGHYPLAEYPEVVRPTVLTFLKESGLAALIQVQTKFSIRH' A
#
# COMPACT_ATOMS: atom_id res chain seq x y z
N MET A 1 -4.24 -1.20 -2.27
CA MET A 1 -3.93 -0.60 -0.95
C MET A 1 -4.41 0.83 -0.96
N VAL A 2 -4.93 1.31 0.16
CA VAL A 2 -5.33 2.69 0.37
C VAL A 2 -4.43 3.25 1.46
N VAL A 3 -3.81 4.40 1.20
CA VAL A 3 -2.93 5.09 2.16
C VAL A 3 -3.57 6.43 2.48
N MET A 4 -3.68 6.76 3.75
CA MET A 4 -4.26 8.02 4.21
C MET A 4 -3.49 8.55 5.42
N GLY A 5 -3.42 9.87 5.57
CA GLY A 5 -2.85 10.50 6.76
C GLY A 5 -3.86 10.59 7.89
N ALA A 6 -3.44 10.32 9.13
CA ALA A 6 -4.32 10.41 10.31
C ALA A 6 -4.80 11.84 10.62
N LYS A 7 -4.16 12.85 10.01
CA LYS A 7 -4.47 14.28 10.18
C LYS A 7 -4.97 14.91 8.89
N ASP A 8 -5.42 14.11 7.93
CA ASP A 8 -5.98 14.62 6.68
C ASP A 8 -7.26 15.42 6.97
N PRO A 9 -7.26 16.75 6.77
CA PRO A 9 -8.38 17.61 7.15
C PRO A 9 -9.62 17.39 6.26
N ASP A 10 -9.46 16.72 5.12
CA ASP A 10 -10.57 16.44 4.21
C ASP A 10 -11.49 15.32 4.75
N PHE A 11 -11.00 14.53 5.71
CA PHE A 11 -11.74 13.40 6.29
C PHE A 11 -11.93 13.57 7.80
N PRO A 12 -13.18 13.64 8.30
CA PRO A 12 -13.45 13.75 9.74
C PRO A 12 -12.93 12.56 10.56
N HIS A 13 -12.90 11.37 9.96
CA HIS A 13 -12.44 10.13 10.56
C HIS A 13 -11.57 9.35 9.56
N PRO A 14 -10.29 9.74 9.37
CA PRO A 14 -9.42 9.13 8.38
C PRO A 14 -9.29 7.61 8.51
N GLU A 15 -9.20 7.10 9.74
CA GLU A 15 -9.12 5.66 10.03
C GLU A 15 -10.36 4.89 9.57
N ALA A 16 -11.55 5.48 9.77
CA ALA A 16 -12.81 4.85 9.35
C ALA A 16 -12.95 4.87 7.83
N GLU A 17 -12.56 5.98 7.19
CA GLU A 17 -12.65 6.14 5.74
C GLU A 17 -11.70 5.19 5.01
N VAL A 18 -10.44 5.11 5.44
CA VAL A 18 -9.46 4.21 4.79
C VAL A 18 -9.89 2.75 4.90
N GLN A 19 -10.49 2.35 6.03
CA GLN A 19 -10.99 1.00 6.22
C GLN A 19 -12.20 0.73 5.30
N LEU A 20 -13.13 1.68 5.24
CA LEU A 20 -14.31 1.59 4.36
C LEU A 20 -13.92 1.41 2.89
N ILE A 21 -12.96 2.20 2.40
CA ILE A 21 -12.47 2.09 1.02
C ILE A 21 -11.74 0.76 0.81
N ALA A 22 -10.88 0.36 1.76
CA ALA A 22 -10.16 -0.89 1.67
C ALA A 22 -11.10 -2.10 1.60
N ASP A 23 -12.14 -2.15 2.45
CA ASP A 23 -13.11 -3.25 2.48
C ASP A 23 -13.88 -3.33 1.15
N ARG A 24 -14.34 -2.20 0.62
CA ARG A 24 -15.05 -2.14 -0.68
C ARG A 24 -14.21 -2.63 -1.85
N LEU A 25 -12.90 -2.43 -1.78
CA LEU A 25 -11.96 -2.84 -2.82
C LEU A 25 -11.31 -4.21 -2.56
N SER A 26 -11.69 -4.91 -1.48
CA SER A 26 -10.97 -6.11 -0.99
C SER A 26 -9.46 -5.87 -0.90
N GLY A 27 -9.09 -4.68 -0.44
CA GLY A 27 -7.74 -4.16 -0.37
C GLY A 27 -7.16 -4.14 1.04
N ARG A 28 -6.09 -3.35 1.22
CA ARG A 28 -5.44 -3.10 2.50
C ARG A 28 -5.51 -1.62 2.84
N ALA A 29 -5.88 -1.31 4.08
CA ALA A 29 -5.83 0.04 4.64
C ALA A 29 -4.46 0.30 5.29
N PHE A 30 -3.95 1.52 5.16
CA PHE A 30 -2.73 1.96 5.83
C PHE A 30 -2.86 3.43 6.25
N ILE A 31 -2.77 3.67 7.56
CA ILE A 31 -2.77 5.00 8.16
C ILE A 31 -1.33 5.44 8.48
N VAL A 32 -1.01 6.68 8.12
CA VAL A 32 0.24 7.35 8.50
C VAL A 32 -0.05 8.30 9.67
N PRO A 33 0.38 7.99 10.92
CA PRO A 33 -0.10 8.65 12.14
C PRO A 33 0.10 10.18 12.22
N ASN A 34 1.07 10.74 11.51
CA ASN A 34 1.38 12.16 11.58
C ASN A 34 1.17 12.93 10.28
N ALA A 35 0.75 12.26 9.21
CA ALA A 35 0.54 12.87 7.90
C ALA A 35 -0.82 13.56 7.80
N GLY A 36 -0.84 14.67 7.04
CA GLY A 36 -2.04 15.27 6.51
C GLY A 36 -2.43 14.67 5.16
N HIS A 37 -2.85 15.55 4.26
CA HIS A 37 -3.43 15.21 2.96
C HIS A 37 -2.45 14.54 1.97
N TYR A 38 -1.13 14.72 2.14
CA TYR A 38 -0.12 14.22 1.20
C TYR A 38 0.86 13.25 1.87
N PRO A 39 0.40 12.09 2.38
CA PRO A 39 1.21 11.19 3.20
C PRO A 39 2.50 10.70 2.53
N LEU A 40 2.50 10.52 1.21
CA LEU A 40 3.70 10.11 0.46
C LEU A 40 4.77 11.22 0.40
N ALA A 41 4.36 12.49 0.32
CA ALA A 41 5.27 13.62 0.28
C ALA A 41 5.78 14.00 1.67
N GLU A 42 4.92 13.89 2.69
CA GLU A 42 5.22 14.26 4.08
C GLU A 42 6.09 13.20 4.79
N TYR A 43 5.79 11.91 4.59
CA TYR A 43 6.46 10.79 5.27
C TYR A 43 6.88 9.69 4.27
N PRO A 44 7.72 10.00 3.26
CA PRO A 44 8.14 9.05 2.25
C PRO A 44 8.87 7.82 2.84
N GLU A 45 9.57 7.98 3.96
CA GLU A 45 10.25 6.91 4.69
C GLU A 45 9.29 5.88 5.30
N VAL A 46 8.04 6.27 5.55
CA VAL A 46 6.98 5.39 6.04
C VAL A 46 6.19 4.78 4.87
N VAL A 47 5.79 5.61 3.91
CA VAL A 47 4.90 5.16 2.82
C VAL A 47 5.63 4.28 1.81
N ARG A 48 6.84 4.66 1.39
CA ARG A 48 7.62 3.94 0.37
C ARG A 48 7.85 2.46 0.73
N PRO A 49 8.40 2.08 1.91
CA PRO A 49 8.61 0.67 2.21
C PRO A 49 7.30 -0.13 2.24
N THR A 50 6.21 0.46 2.75
CA THR A 50 4.90 -0.19 2.80
C THR A 50 4.36 -0.47 1.39
N VAL A 51 4.46 0.49 0.47
CA VAL A 51 4.06 0.29 -0.94
C VAL A 51 4.92 -0.78 -1.61
N LEU A 52 6.24 -0.78 -1.39
CA LEU A 52 7.13 -1.80 -1.96
C LEU A 52 6.81 -3.20 -1.43
N THR A 53 6.53 -3.34 -0.14
CA THR A 53 6.07 -4.60 0.46
C THR A 53 4.74 -5.02 -0.16
N PHE A 54 3.79 -4.08 -0.30
CA PHE A 54 2.50 -4.37 -0.93
C PHE A 54 2.66 -4.97 -2.33
N LEU A 55 3.51 -4.36 -3.16
CA LEU A 55 3.76 -4.78 -4.53
C LEU A 55 4.43 -6.17 -4.60
N LYS A 56 5.39 -6.45 -3.73
CA LYS A 56 6.04 -7.77 -3.65
C LYS A 56 5.03 -8.88 -3.36
N GLU A 57 4.12 -8.63 -2.42
CA GLU A 57 3.08 -9.57 -2.00
C GLU A 57 1.94 -9.70 -3.02
N SER A 58 1.59 -8.61 -3.73
CA SER A 58 0.46 -8.58 -4.67
C SER A 58 0.71 -9.26 -6.01
N GLY A 59 1.82 -10.01 -6.17
CA GLY A 59 2.06 -10.86 -7.34
C GLY A 59 3.12 -10.36 -8.32
N LEU A 60 3.85 -9.26 -8.06
CA LEU A 60 5.10 -9.02 -8.80
C LEU A 60 6.14 -10.13 -8.54
N ALA A 61 6.08 -10.79 -7.38
CA ALA A 61 6.87 -12.00 -7.11
C ALA A 61 6.42 -13.22 -7.94
N ALA A 62 5.15 -13.29 -8.38
CA ALA A 62 4.65 -14.41 -9.18
C ALA A 62 5.23 -14.39 -10.61
N LEU A 63 5.48 -13.22 -11.19
CA LEU A 63 6.15 -13.09 -12.49
C LEU A 63 7.63 -13.49 -12.46
N ILE A 64 8.34 -13.29 -11.34
CA ILE A 64 9.76 -13.64 -11.19
C ILE A 64 9.94 -15.16 -10.99
N GLN A 65 8.99 -15.85 -10.37
CA GLN A 65 9.08 -17.31 -10.20
C GLN A 65 8.72 -18.12 -11.47
N VAL A 66 7.90 -17.56 -12.37
CA VAL A 66 7.58 -18.23 -13.64
C VAL A 66 8.78 -18.20 -14.61
N GLN A 67 9.55 -17.12 -14.62
CA GLN A 67 10.70 -16.98 -15.53
C GLN A 67 11.95 -17.78 -15.11
N THR A 68 12.11 -18.08 -13.81
CA THR A 68 13.24 -18.88 -13.32
C THR A 68 13.05 -20.39 -13.51
N LYS A 69 11.80 -20.89 -13.58
CA LYS A 69 11.51 -22.31 -13.84
C LYS A 69 11.61 -22.72 -15.31
N PHE A 70 11.53 -21.78 -16.26
CA PHE A 70 11.67 -22.08 -17.70
C PHE A 70 13.13 -22.12 -18.18
N SER A 71 14.10 -21.64 -17.39
CA SER A 71 15.51 -21.52 -17.79
C SER A 71 16.43 -22.66 -17.31
N ILE A 72 15.89 -23.77 -16.81
CA ILE A 72 16.68 -24.96 -16.45
C ILE A 72 15.98 -26.22 -17.00
N ARG A 73 15.85 -26.27 -18.32
CA ARG A 73 15.68 -27.53 -19.07
C ARG A 73 16.47 -27.41 -20.37
N HIS A 74 17.77 -27.63 -20.29
CA HIS A 74 18.60 -28.14 -21.38
C HIS A 74 19.62 -29.08 -20.74
#